data_AF-A0A967BKC3-F1
#
_entry.id   AF-A0A967BKC3-F1
#
_cell.length_a   1.000
_cell.length_b   1.000
_cell.length_c   1.000
_cell.angle_alpha   90.00
_cell.angle_beta   90.00
_cell.angle_gamma   90.00
#
_symmetry.space_group_name_H-M   'P 1'
#
loop_
_entity.id
_entity.type
_entity.pdbx_description
1 polymer ?
#
loop_
_entity_poly.entity_id
_entity_poly.type
_entity_poly.pdbx_seq_one_letter_code
_entity_poly.pdbx_strand_id
1 'polypeptide(L)'
;MSIILKNIELLKNNPQDVEIRNKLLRASNLAGLAFSNTKTAAAHSMSYPLTISYGIPHGIACSMPIIPLLRINEKAIKTQLNTLFDKIGIANLSELARLILNIPKNIIGFTLKDWQVSKKHLDDITERSFTKSRMANNIINLNNDDILWVFKEIY
;
A
#
# COMPACT_ATOMS: atom_id res chain seq x y z
N MET A 1 -11.66 -1.83 0.87
CA MET A 1 -10.92 -1.43 2.09
C MET A 1 -11.64 -1.84 3.37
N SER A 2 -12.88 -1.38 3.63
CA SER A 2 -13.58 -1.67 4.91
C SER A 2 -13.73 -3.16 5.24
N ILE A 3 -14.07 -4.01 4.25
CA ILE A 3 -14.16 -5.46 4.45
C ILE A 3 -12.81 -6.05 4.88
N ILE A 4 -11.70 -5.59 4.31
CA ILE A 4 -10.35 -6.08 4.65
C ILE A 4 -10.03 -5.71 6.11
N LEU A 5 -10.11 -4.42 6.45
CA LEU A 5 -9.72 -3.93 7.77
C LEU A 5 -10.57 -4.51 8.91
N LYS A 6 -11.86 -4.78 8.67
CA LYS A 6 -12.75 -5.38 9.68
C LYS A 6 -12.53 -6.88 9.90
N ASN A 7 -11.87 -7.58 8.97
CA ASN A 7 -11.79 -9.06 8.99
C ASN A 7 -10.36 -9.61 9.05
N ILE A 8 -9.33 -8.80 8.78
CA ILE A 8 -7.95 -9.29 8.68
C ILE A 8 -7.39 -9.82 10.02
N GLU A 9 -7.70 -9.16 11.15
CA GLU A 9 -7.28 -9.66 12.48
C GLU A 9 -8.03 -10.94 12.88
N LEU A 10 -9.30 -11.08 12.49
CA LEU A 10 -10.05 -12.32 12.69
C LEU A 10 -9.43 -13.48 11.91
N LEU A 11 -8.99 -13.23 10.66
CA LEU A 11 -8.28 -14.23 9.87
C LEU A 11 -6.96 -14.63 10.52
N LYS A 12 -6.21 -13.67 11.09
CA LYS A 12 -4.93 -13.97 11.78
C LYS A 12 -5.15 -14.89 12.98
N ASN A 13 -6.23 -14.67 13.73
CA ASN A 13 -6.56 -15.48 14.91
C ASN A 13 -7.10 -16.87 14.55
N ASN A 14 -7.87 -16.98 13.47
CA ASN A 14 -8.38 -18.25 12.97
C ASN A 14 -8.24 -18.35 11.43
N PRO A 15 -7.07 -18.77 10.91
CA PRO A 15 -6.82 -18.80 9.48
C PRO A 15 -7.68 -19.81 8.71
N GLN A 16 -8.39 -20.72 9.38
CA GLN A 16 -9.25 -21.72 8.76
C GLN A 16 -10.73 -21.32 8.75
N ASP A 17 -11.07 -20.14 9.27
CA ASP A 17 -12.45 -19.63 9.24
C ASP A 17 -12.90 -19.36 7.80
N VAL A 18 -13.79 -20.22 7.30
CA VAL A 18 -14.32 -20.17 5.94
C VAL A 18 -15.15 -18.90 5.71
N GLU A 19 -15.90 -18.43 6.71
CA GLU A 19 -16.72 -17.23 6.57
C GLU A 19 -15.85 -15.98 6.41
N ILE A 20 -14.80 -15.87 7.22
CA ILE A 20 -13.84 -14.77 7.14
C ILE A 20 -13.06 -14.81 5.82
N ARG A 21 -12.62 -16.00 5.39
CA ARG A 21 -12.00 -16.20 4.07
C ARG A 21 -12.93 -15.76 2.94
N ASN A 22 -14.20 -16.14 2.96
CA ASN A 22 -15.18 -15.73 1.95
C ASN A 22 -15.36 -14.21 1.90
N LYS A 23 -15.42 -13.53 3.05
CA LYS A 23 -15.47 -12.05 3.11
C LYS A 23 -14.22 -11.43 2.46
N LEU A 24 -13.03 -11.97 2.73
CA LEU A 24 -11.78 -11.45 2.18
C LEU A 24 -11.61 -11.77 0.68
N LEU A 25 -12.05 -12.94 0.22
CA LEU A 25 -12.10 -13.29 -1.21
C LEU A 25 -13.02 -12.34 -1.97
N ARG A 26 -14.21 -12.04 -1.42
CA ARG A 26 -15.10 -11.03 -1.98
C ARG A 26 -14.43 -9.64 -2.02
N ALA A 27 -13.72 -9.26 -0.96
CA ALA A 27 -12.99 -7.99 -0.92
C ALA A 27 -11.89 -7.93 -1.99
N SER A 28 -11.16 -9.03 -2.20
CA SER A 28 -10.15 -9.17 -3.24
C SER A 28 -10.75 -9.05 -4.64
N ASN A 29 -11.86 -9.74 -4.92
CA ASN A 29 -12.57 -9.64 -6.19
C ASN A 29 -13.07 -8.21 -6.48
N LEU A 30 -13.68 -7.55 -5.49
CA LEU A 30 -14.13 -6.16 -5.63
C LEU A 30 -12.96 -5.19 -5.88
N ALA A 31 -11.82 -5.40 -5.22
CA ALA A 31 -10.62 -4.62 -5.48
C ALA A 31 -10.10 -4.83 -6.91
N GLY A 32 -10.09 -6.08 -7.37
CA GLY A 32 -9.76 -6.46 -8.75
C GLY A 32 -10.62 -5.74 -9.77
N LEU A 33 -11.94 -5.79 -9.61
CA LEU A 33 -12.89 -5.09 -10.47
C LEU A 33 -12.69 -3.57 -10.46
N ALA A 34 -12.31 -2.98 -9.32
CA ALA A 34 -12.05 -1.55 -9.26
C ALA A 34 -10.83 -1.17 -10.09
N PHE A 35 -9.66 -1.77 -9.80
CA PHE A 35 -8.43 -1.38 -10.49
C PHE A 35 -8.34 -1.89 -11.93
N SER A 36 -9.12 -2.91 -12.32
CA SER A 36 -9.20 -3.31 -13.74
C SER A 36 -9.80 -2.21 -14.62
N ASN A 37 -10.65 -1.35 -14.04
CA ASN A 37 -11.27 -0.23 -14.74
C ASN A 37 -10.50 1.08 -14.55
N THR A 38 -9.91 1.31 -13.37
CA THR A 38 -9.24 2.58 -13.04
C THR A 38 -7.72 2.54 -13.22
N LYS A 39 -7.14 1.36 -13.47
CA LYS A 39 -5.71 1.07 -13.35
C LYS A 39 -5.20 1.29 -11.92
N THR A 40 -3.94 0.94 -11.68
CA THR A 40 -3.22 1.21 -10.43
C THR A 40 -2.36 2.47 -10.54
N ALA A 41 -1.77 2.91 -9.43
CA ALA A 41 -1.05 4.19 -9.33
C ALA A 41 0.40 4.02 -8.84
N ALA A 42 0.98 5.08 -8.26
CA ALA A 42 2.37 5.16 -7.82
C ALA A 42 2.85 3.96 -7.00
N ALA A 43 2.07 3.46 -6.03
CA ALA A 43 2.45 2.32 -5.20
C ALA A 43 2.81 1.06 -6.00
N HIS A 44 2.09 0.80 -7.11
CA HIS A 44 2.43 -0.32 -8.01
C HIS A 44 3.66 -0.01 -8.88
N SER A 45 3.83 1.25 -9.28
CA SER A 45 4.99 1.67 -10.05
C SER A 45 6.29 1.50 -9.25
N MET A 46 6.25 1.89 -7.97
CA MET A 46 7.37 1.81 -7.04
C MET A 46 7.70 0.37 -6.61
N SER A 47 6.73 -0.54 -6.68
CA SER A 47 6.95 -1.93 -6.26
C SER A 47 7.72 -2.77 -7.28
N TYR A 48 7.75 -2.36 -8.56
CA TYR A 48 8.45 -3.10 -9.61
C TYR A 48 9.97 -3.22 -9.37
N PRO A 49 10.74 -2.14 -9.14
CA PRO A 49 12.17 -2.26 -8.89
C PRO A 49 12.48 -3.03 -7.59
N LEU A 50 11.61 -2.91 -6.57
CA LEU A 50 11.69 -3.68 -5.33
C LEU A 50 11.51 -5.19 -5.58
N THR A 51 10.50 -5.55 -6.35
CA THR A 51 10.20 -6.96 -6.68
C THR A 51 11.31 -7.55 -7.55
N ILE A 52 11.68 -6.87 -8.63
CA ILE A 52 12.62 -7.37 -9.65
C ILE A 52 14.05 -7.47 -9.10
N SER A 53 14.50 -6.48 -8.33
CA SER A 53 15.92 -6.40 -7.92
C SER A 53 16.20 -7.02 -6.57
N TYR A 54 15.19 -7.13 -5.69
CA TYR A 54 15.36 -7.57 -4.31
C TYR A 54 14.47 -8.76 -3.94
N GLY A 55 13.67 -9.29 -4.87
CA GLY A 55 12.84 -10.47 -4.64
C GLY A 55 11.70 -10.24 -3.63
N ILE A 56 11.40 -8.99 -3.28
CA ILE A 56 10.31 -8.67 -2.35
C ILE A 56 8.98 -9.09 -2.99
N PRO A 57 8.14 -9.88 -2.31
CA PRO A 57 6.84 -10.27 -2.86
C PRO A 57 6.03 -9.05 -3.27
N HIS A 58 5.48 -9.06 -4.48
CA HIS A 58 4.85 -7.89 -5.10
C HIS A 58 3.81 -7.21 -4.21
N GLY A 59 2.96 -8.00 -3.53
CA GLY A 59 1.95 -7.47 -2.60
C GLY A 59 2.55 -6.71 -1.42
N ILE A 60 3.69 -7.15 -0.90
CA ILE A 60 4.43 -6.47 0.18
C ILE A 60 5.06 -5.19 -0.37
N ALA A 61 5.77 -5.28 -1.49
CA ALA A 61 6.40 -4.13 -2.15
C ALA A 61 5.38 -3.03 -2.52
N CYS A 62 4.18 -3.39 -2.98
CA CYS A 62 3.08 -2.46 -3.24
C CYS A 62 2.52 -1.81 -1.97
N SER A 63 2.59 -2.51 -0.83
CA SER A 63 1.93 -2.09 0.40
C SER A 63 2.77 -1.13 1.24
N MET A 64 4.11 -1.29 1.24
CA MET A 64 5.02 -0.41 1.98
C MET A 64 4.78 1.09 1.70
N PRO A 65 4.74 1.58 0.44
CA PRO A 65 4.61 3.01 0.15
C PRO A 65 3.20 3.58 0.36
N ILE A 66 2.18 2.77 0.69
CA ILE A 66 0.79 3.24 0.75
C ILE A 66 0.62 4.40 1.74
N ILE A 67 1.19 4.32 2.94
CA ILE A 67 0.99 5.35 3.98
C ILE A 67 1.59 6.71 3.58
N PRO A 68 2.88 6.81 3.20
CA PRO A 68 3.42 8.09 2.75
C PRO A 68 2.75 8.59 1.46
N LEU A 69 2.33 7.73 0.54
CA LEU A 69 1.55 8.14 -0.63
C LEU A 69 0.15 8.66 -0.26
N LEU A 70 -0.51 8.10 0.77
CA LEU A 70 -1.76 8.65 1.28
C LEU A 70 -1.55 10.05 1.88
N ARG A 71 -0.44 10.30 2.57
CA ARG A 71 -0.10 11.62 3.11
C ARG A 71 0.12 12.65 1.99
N ILE A 72 0.85 12.27 0.94
CA ILE A 72 1.06 13.12 -0.24
C ILE A 72 -0.28 13.48 -0.90
N ASN A 73 -1.15 12.48 -1.09
CA ASN A 73 -2.41 12.67 -1.79
C ASN A 73 -3.54 13.24 -0.89
N GLU A 74 -3.35 13.32 0.44
CA GLU A 74 -4.42 13.53 1.44
C GLU A 74 -5.34 14.70 1.09
N LYS A 75 -4.77 15.85 0.75
CA LYS A 75 -5.54 17.06 0.40
C LYS A 75 -6.44 16.84 -0.81
N ALA A 76 -5.97 16.10 -1.82
CA ALA A 76 -6.69 15.84 -3.06
C ALA A 76 -7.77 14.75 -2.91
N ILE A 77 -7.67 13.88 -1.89
CA ILE A 77 -8.60 12.77 -1.65
C ILE A 77 -9.36 12.88 -0.31
N LYS A 78 -9.45 14.09 0.26
CA LYS A 78 -10.03 14.32 1.60
C LYS A 78 -11.43 13.74 1.75
N THR A 79 -12.31 13.94 0.76
CA THR A 79 -13.69 13.44 0.79
C THR A 79 -13.75 11.91 0.79
N GLN A 80 -12.90 11.27 -0.02
CA GLN A 80 -12.79 9.82 -0.13
C GLN A 80 -12.23 9.21 1.16
N LEU A 81 -11.25 9.88 1.77
CA LEU A 81 -10.70 9.48 3.08
C LEU A 81 -11.74 9.60 4.18
N ASN A 82 -12.45 10.72 4.29
CA ASN A 82 -13.52 10.88 5.28
C ASN A 82 -14.60 9.80 5.13
N THR A 83 -15.02 9.50 3.90
CA THR A 83 -15.97 8.41 3.63
C THR A 83 -15.44 7.05 4.10
N LEU A 84 -14.14 6.80 3.93
CA LEU A 84 -13.50 5.58 4.41
C LEU A 84 -13.46 5.56 5.94
N PHE A 85 -13.07 6.66 6.56
CA PHE A 85 -12.97 6.84 8.01
C PHE A 85 -14.31 6.55 8.70
N ASP A 86 -15.40 7.14 8.21
CA ASP A 86 -16.76 6.88 8.71
C ASP A 86 -17.14 5.40 8.59
N LYS A 87 -16.83 4.75 7.46
CA LYS A 87 -17.18 3.34 7.21
C LYS A 87 -16.44 2.36 8.12
N ILE A 88 -15.25 2.70 8.59
CA ILE A 88 -14.41 1.84 9.44
C ILE A 88 -14.37 2.30 10.91
N GLY A 89 -14.94 3.47 11.22
CA GLY A 89 -15.05 3.99 12.58
C GLY A 89 -13.73 4.52 13.13
N ILE A 90 -12.97 5.28 12.33
CA ILE A 90 -11.73 5.96 12.76
C ILE A 90 -11.81 7.45 12.45
N ALA A 91 -10.94 8.27 13.04
CA ALA A 91 -11.03 9.73 12.87
C ALA A 91 -10.08 10.32 11.82
N ASN A 92 -8.95 9.67 11.51
CA ASN A 92 -7.89 10.31 10.74
C ASN A 92 -6.94 9.32 10.06
N LEU A 93 -6.04 9.87 9.24
CA LEU A 93 -5.02 9.11 8.52
C LEU A 93 -4.02 8.38 9.44
N SER A 94 -3.72 8.92 10.63
CA SER A 94 -2.82 8.28 11.59
C SER A 94 -3.41 6.98 12.14
N GLU A 95 -4.71 6.94 12.40
CA GLU A 95 -5.40 5.71 12.78
C GLU A 95 -5.44 4.69 11.63
N LEU A 96 -5.69 5.15 10.39
CA LEU A 96 -5.64 4.28 9.21
C LEU A 96 -4.25 3.68 9.03
N ALA A 97 -3.20 4.49 9.19
CA ALA A 97 -1.81 4.06 9.12
C ALA A 97 -1.53 2.97 10.16
N ARG A 98 -1.98 3.14 11.40
CA ARG A 98 -1.84 2.13 12.47
C ARG A 98 -2.53 0.82 12.10
N LEU A 99 -3.74 0.88 11.54
CA LEU A 99 -4.45 -0.32 11.08
C LEU A 99 -3.70 -1.04 9.96
N ILE A 100 -3.18 -0.30 8.98
CA ILE A 100 -2.41 -0.88 7.87
C ILE A 100 -1.11 -1.52 8.37
N LEU A 101 -0.36 -0.85 9.25
CA LEU A 101 0.91 -1.36 9.79
C LEU A 101 0.75 -2.58 10.70
N ASN A 102 -0.44 -2.79 11.28
CA ASN A 102 -0.72 -3.98 12.09
C ASN A 102 -0.93 -5.26 11.27
N ILE A 103 -1.30 -5.13 9.98
CA ILE A 103 -1.57 -6.29 9.10
C ILE A 103 -0.34 -7.22 8.99
N PRO A 104 0.85 -6.74 8.60
CA PRO A 104 2.04 -7.59 8.42
C PRO A 104 2.76 -7.95 9.72
N LYS A 105 2.38 -7.31 10.85
CA LYS A 105 3.09 -7.44 12.13
C LYS A 105 3.16 -8.90 12.56
N ASN A 106 4.38 -9.36 12.87
CA ASN A 106 4.71 -10.75 13.26
C ASN A 106 4.44 -11.81 12.19
N ILE A 107 4.23 -11.40 10.92
CA ILE A 107 3.99 -12.31 9.79
C ILE A 107 5.10 -12.18 8.76
N ILE A 108 5.45 -10.96 8.37
CA ILE A 108 6.40 -10.71 7.28
C ILE A 108 7.07 -9.34 7.44
N GLY A 109 8.32 -9.22 6.99
CA GLY A 109 9.04 -7.95 6.95
C GLY A 109 8.30 -6.91 6.11
N PHE A 110 8.22 -5.68 6.61
CA PHE A 110 7.40 -4.61 6.02
C PHE A 110 8.14 -3.27 5.86
N THR A 111 9.46 -3.29 5.98
CA THR A 111 10.35 -2.15 5.70
C THR A 111 11.39 -2.54 4.66
N LEU A 112 12.01 -1.55 4.01
CA LEU A 112 13.13 -1.80 3.10
C LEU A 112 14.31 -2.48 3.82
N LYS A 113 14.53 -2.14 5.11
CA LYS A 113 15.56 -2.75 5.95
C LYS A 113 15.33 -4.23 6.18
N ASP A 114 14.08 -4.66 6.40
CA ASP A 114 13.75 -6.09 6.61
C ASP A 114 14.13 -6.96 5.41
N TRP A 115 14.15 -6.37 4.22
CA TRP A 115 14.50 -7.03 2.95
C TRP A 115 15.91 -6.70 2.47
N GLN A 116 16.77 -6.18 3.35
CA GLN A 116 18.19 -5.91 3.09
C GLN A 116 18.44 -4.94 1.92
N VAL A 117 17.48 -4.07 1.62
CA VAL A 117 17.67 -3.01 0.61
C VAL A 117 18.59 -1.94 1.19
N SER A 118 19.74 -1.72 0.53
CA SER A 118 20.71 -0.72 0.96
C SER A 118 20.20 0.71 0.71
N LYS A 119 20.41 1.62 1.68
CA LYS A 119 20.15 3.07 1.50
C LYS A 119 20.88 3.65 0.28
N LYS A 120 22.02 3.09 -0.10
CA LYS A 120 22.81 3.53 -1.26
C LYS A 120 22.10 3.29 -2.60
N HIS A 121 21.09 2.43 -2.63
CA HIS A 121 20.36 2.12 -3.86
C HIS A 121 19.04 2.90 -3.98
N LEU A 122 18.69 3.75 -3.01
CA LEU A 122 17.38 4.43 -3.03
C LEU A 122 17.23 5.37 -4.24
N ASP A 123 18.31 6.04 -4.66
CA ASP A 123 18.27 6.94 -5.82
C ASP A 123 18.00 6.14 -7.11
N ASP A 124 18.71 5.04 -7.32
CA ASP A 124 18.50 4.14 -8.46
C ASP A 124 17.11 3.48 -8.45
N ILE A 125 16.61 3.04 -7.29
CA ILE A 125 15.24 2.51 -7.17
C ILE A 125 14.20 3.60 -7.47
N THR A 126 14.47 4.85 -7.09
CA THR A 126 13.62 6.01 -7.35
C THR A 126 13.47 6.25 -8.85
N GLU A 127 14.57 6.33 -9.59
CA GLU A 127 14.56 6.51 -11.04
C GLU A 127 13.79 5.39 -11.75
N ARG A 128 14.02 4.14 -11.34
CA ARG A 128 13.36 2.96 -11.90
C ARG A 128 11.87 2.84 -11.53
N SER A 129 11.38 3.66 -10.60
CA SER A 129 9.98 3.67 -10.20
C SER A 129 9.07 4.44 -11.17
N PHE A 130 9.60 5.21 -12.12
CA PHE A 130 8.81 6.02 -13.05
C PHE A 130 8.34 5.21 -14.27
N THR A 131 7.21 4.51 -14.13
CA THR A 131 6.55 3.88 -15.28
C THR A 131 5.60 4.84 -16.00
N LYS A 132 5.60 4.80 -17.34
CA LYS A 132 4.76 5.69 -18.18
C LYS A 132 3.26 5.62 -17.86
N SER A 133 2.75 4.50 -17.36
CA SER A 133 1.31 4.31 -17.15
C SER A 133 0.86 4.39 -15.70
N ARG A 134 1.58 3.81 -14.73
CA ARG A 134 1.07 3.69 -13.35
C ARG A 134 1.48 4.90 -12.52
N MET A 135 2.69 5.41 -12.71
CA MET A 135 3.13 6.64 -12.05
C MET A 135 2.25 7.84 -12.49
N ALA A 136 2.01 7.95 -13.80
CA ALA A 136 1.15 8.98 -14.37
C ALA A 136 -0.33 8.89 -13.96
N ASN A 137 -0.75 7.78 -13.33
CA ASN A 137 -2.12 7.58 -12.86
C ASN A 137 -2.29 7.92 -11.36
N ASN A 138 -1.26 8.47 -10.70
CA ASN A 138 -1.40 8.99 -9.35
C ASN A 138 -2.25 10.27 -9.33
N ILE A 139 -2.95 10.52 -8.21
CA ILE A 139 -3.90 11.65 -8.09
C ILE A 139 -3.22 13.00 -8.30
N ILE A 140 -1.99 13.14 -7.79
CA ILE A 140 -1.12 14.29 -8.08
C ILE A 140 0.12 13.82 -8.82
N ASN A 141 0.73 14.71 -9.61
CA ASN A 141 1.99 14.44 -10.27
C ASN A 141 3.11 14.34 -9.24
N LEU A 142 3.86 13.24 -9.25
CA LEU A 142 4.99 13.01 -8.37
C LEU A 142 6.30 13.21 -9.14
N ASN A 143 7.29 13.80 -8.49
CA ASN A 143 8.66 13.94 -9.00
C ASN A 143 9.64 13.00 -8.25
N ASN A 144 10.92 13.00 -8.62
CA ASN A 144 11.93 12.15 -8.00
C ASN A 144 12.06 12.40 -6.48
N ASP A 145 11.98 13.65 -6.03
CA ASP A 145 12.10 13.99 -4.62
C ASP A 145 10.94 13.42 -3.79
N ASP A 146 9.71 13.43 -4.34
CA ASP A 146 8.54 12.81 -3.71
C ASP A 146 8.73 11.31 -3.51
N ILE A 147 9.21 10.62 -4.55
CA ILE A 147 9.43 9.17 -4.54
C ILE A 147 10.58 8.79 -3.62
N LEU A 148 11.68 9.55 -3.64
CA LEU A 148 12.80 9.36 -2.74
C LEU A 148 12.37 9.59 -1.28
N TRP A 149 11.54 10.60 -1.02
CA TRP A 149 10.97 10.82 0.30
C TRP A 149 10.11 9.63 0.75
N VAL A 150 9.24 9.10 -0.13
CA VAL A 150 8.46 7.89 0.17
C VAL A 150 9.36 6.72 0.55
N PHE A 151 10.43 6.46 -0.21
CA PHE A 151 11.37 5.37 0.11
C PHE A 151 12.10 5.57 1.45
N LYS A 152 12.44 6.82 1.79
CA LYS A 152 13.02 7.15 3.10
C LYS A 152 12.05 6.90 4.26
N GLU A 153 10.75 7.14 4.06
CA GLU A 153 9.71 6.90 5.08
C GLU A 153 9.44 5.41 5.35
N ILE A 154 9.76 4.53 4.41
CA ILE A 154 9.48 3.08 4.52
C ILE A 154 10.74 2.23 4.78
N TYR A 155 11.84 2.90 5.15
CA TYR A 155 13.11 2.25 5.48
C TYR A 155 13.17 1.75 6.92
#